data_AF-A0A928IHT9-F1
#
_entry.id   AF-A0A928IHT9-F1
#
_cell.length_a   1.000
_cell.length_b   1.000
_cell.length_c   1.000
_cell.angle_alpha   90.00
_cell.angle_beta   90.00
_cell.angle_gamma   90.00
#
_symmetry.space_group_name_H-M   'P 1'
#
loop_
_entity.id
_entity.type
_entity.pdbx_description
1 polymer ?
#
loop_
_entity_poly.entity_id
_entity_poly.type
_entity_poly.pdbx_seq_one_letter_code
_entity_poly.pdbx_strand_id
1 'polypeptide(L)'
;MRYKIEYLSREKDVLLRILEGEEHLADIKTAWSVAKELCFELGELYEELSRCIRALEDGIRNIQMQIGQAQQAARQAQMRAAQANAKLASTPTQKTVYPSKEEAAKGARPKQVPANVEEIGRLKSEIAQCKAQEARAEQRIKELQAKLAPLQKDMDTLRSGIDRVEGYLNTAKEADMRLETAYREAEYRCNEVIPDIKKISELMERYDEAEVRPVGGRTVPHIRQKEGW
;
A
#
# COMPACT_ATOMS: atom_id res chain seq x y z
N MET A 1 -31.54 20.56 60.30
CA MET A 1 -31.02 19.22 59.93
C MET A 1 -31.38 18.82 58.49
N ARG A 2 -32.65 18.84 58.05
CA ARG A 2 -33.02 18.51 56.64
C ARG A 2 -32.26 19.30 55.57
N TYR A 3 -32.18 20.62 55.71
CA TYR A 3 -31.41 21.48 54.80
C TYR A 3 -29.91 21.14 54.73
N LYS A 4 -29.32 20.67 55.83
CA LYS A 4 -27.90 20.30 55.91
C LYS A 4 -27.64 18.94 55.25
N ILE A 5 -28.60 18.01 55.34
CA ILE A 5 -28.56 16.70 54.66
C ILE A 5 -28.75 16.87 53.15
N GLU A 6 -29.69 17.70 52.69
CA GLU A 6 -29.89 17.99 51.25
C GLU A 6 -28.69 18.69 50.62
N TYR A 7 -28.04 19.60 51.35
CA TYR A 7 -26.84 20.30 50.89
C TYR A 7 -25.66 19.34 50.73
N LEU A 8 -25.37 18.51 51.73
CA LEU A 8 -24.30 17.51 51.69
C LEU A 8 -24.57 16.39 50.65
N SER A 9 -25.84 16.02 50.44
CA SER A 9 -26.21 15.09 49.36
C SER A 9 -25.96 15.67 47.97
N ARG A 10 -26.26 16.96 47.75
CA ARG A 10 -25.95 17.63 46.47
C ARG A 10 -24.44 17.77 46.24
N GLU A 11 -23.67 18.09 47.27
CA GLU A 11 -22.20 18.13 47.17
C GLU A 11 -21.59 16.75 46.88
N LYS A 12 -22.10 15.69 47.50
CA LYS A 12 -21.68 14.31 47.23
C LYS A 12 -21.97 13.89 45.78
N ASP A 13 -23.14 14.23 45.24
CA ASP A 13 -23.50 13.91 43.86
C ASP A 13 -22.63 14.67 42.84
N VAL A 14 -22.22 15.90 43.16
CA VAL A 14 -21.30 16.68 42.33
C VAL A 14 -19.89 16.06 42.34
N LEU A 15 -19.38 15.66 43.50
CA LEU A 15 -18.08 15.01 43.64
C LEU A 15 -18.02 13.65 42.94
N LEU A 16 -19.10 12.85 43.02
CA LEU A 16 -19.22 11.58 42.28
C LEU A 16 -19.15 11.80 40.77
N ARG A 17 -19.86 12.81 40.24
CA ARG A 17 -19.81 13.15 38.81
C ARG A 17 -18.45 13.66 38.35
N ILE A 18 -17.70 14.33 39.22
CA ILE A 18 -16.34 14.81 38.93
C ILE A 18 -15.36 13.62 38.85
N LEU A 19 -15.43 12.69 39.81
CA LEU A 19 -14.60 11.48 39.82
C LEU A 19 -14.89 10.58 38.61
N GLU A 20 -16.17 10.38 38.27
CA GLU A 20 -16.58 9.68 37.05
C GLU A 20 -16.04 10.39 35.79
N GLY A 21 -16.07 11.72 35.76
CA GLY A 21 -15.52 12.53 34.67
C GLY A 21 -14.01 12.42 34.50
N GLU A 22 -13.24 12.37 35.60
CA GLU A 22 -11.78 12.21 35.55
C GLU A 22 -11.36 10.82 35.07
N GLU A 23 -12.05 9.76 35.49
CA GLU A 23 -11.81 8.39 35.03
C GLU A 23 -12.08 8.27 33.52
N HIS A 24 -13.22 8.80 33.06
CA HIS A 24 -13.52 8.84 31.63
C HIS A 24 -12.51 9.65 30.81
N LEU A 25 -11.97 10.75 31.35
CA LEU A 25 -10.96 11.55 30.65
C LEU A 25 -9.63 10.80 30.51
N ALA A 26 -9.25 10.01 31.52
CA ALA A 26 -8.07 9.15 31.47
C ALA A 26 -8.23 8.02 30.45
N ASP A 27 -9.40 7.40 30.40
CA ASP A 27 -9.73 6.38 29.40
C ASP A 27 -9.69 6.95 27.96
N ILE A 28 -10.26 8.14 27.75
CA ILE A 28 -10.24 8.82 26.45
C ILE A 28 -8.81 9.14 26.02
N LYS A 29 -7.95 9.62 26.93
CA LYS A 29 -6.53 9.87 26.62
C LYS A 29 -5.79 8.60 26.23
N THR A 30 -6.01 7.51 26.95
CA THR A 30 -5.41 6.21 26.65
C THR A 30 -5.86 5.71 25.28
N ALA A 31 -7.17 5.73 25.02
CA ALA A 31 -7.73 5.33 23.73
C ALA A 31 -7.21 6.20 22.56
N TRP A 32 -7.06 7.50 22.79
CA TRP A 32 -6.50 8.42 21.79
C TRP A 32 -5.02 8.14 21.48
N SER A 33 -4.21 7.81 22.50
CA SER A 33 -2.82 7.42 22.31
C SER A 33 -2.71 6.15 21.46
N VAL A 34 -3.51 5.12 21.78
CA VAL A 34 -3.55 3.86 21.01
C VAL A 34 -4.01 4.09 19.57
N ALA A 35 -5.03 4.94 19.37
CA ALA A 35 -5.51 5.28 18.02
C ALA A 35 -4.43 5.95 17.17
N LYS A 36 -3.60 6.84 17.76
CA LYS A 36 -2.47 7.48 17.07
C LYS A 36 -1.40 6.49 16.66
N GLU A 37 -1.03 5.57 17.56
CA GLU A 37 -0.05 4.52 17.25
C GLU A 37 -0.54 3.61 16.11
N LEU A 38 -1.80 3.16 16.17
CA LEU A 38 -2.40 2.37 15.10
C LEU A 38 -2.45 3.11 13.75
N CYS A 39 -2.78 4.41 13.76
CA CYS A 39 -2.73 5.24 12.55
C CYS A 39 -1.32 5.32 11.96
N PHE A 40 -0.30 5.39 12.81
CA PHE A 40 1.10 5.42 12.37
C PHE A 40 1.52 4.07 11.76
N GLU A 41 1.26 2.95 12.45
CA GLU A 41 1.57 1.61 11.96
C GLU A 41 0.86 1.28 10.63
N LEU A 42 -0.43 1.65 10.51
CA LEU A 42 -1.18 1.50 9.25
C LEU A 42 -0.58 2.34 8.12
N GLY A 43 -0.07 3.53 8.43
CA GLY A 43 0.63 4.39 7.48
C GLY A 43 1.94 3.77 6.97
N GLU A 44 2.74 3.19 7.86
CA GLU A 44 3.97 2.48 7.46
C GLU A 44 3.67 1.27 6.58
N LEU A 45 2.67 0.47 6.96
CA LEU A 45 2.25 -0.71 6.19
C LEU A 45 1.71 -0.32 4.80
N TYR A 46 0.96 0.77 4.70
CA TYR A 46 0.51 1.32 3.42
C TYR A 46 1.69 1.70 2.51
N GLU A 47 2.72 2.37 3.05
CA GLU A 47 3.91 2.75 2.30
C GLU A 47 4.75 1.54 1.85
N GLU A 48 4.87 0.52 2.70
CA GLU A 48 5.53 -0.74 2.35
C GLU A 48 4.81 -1.47 1.22
N LEU A 49 3.49 -1.65 1.32
CA LEU A 49 2.69 -2.25 0.26
C LEU A 49 2.81 -1.44 -1.04
N SER A 50 2.76 -0.10 -0.96
CA SER A 50 2.92 0.79 -2.10
C SER A 50 4.30 0.66 -2.76
N ARG A 51 5.36 0.41 -1.99
CA ARG A 51 6.70 0.10 -2.53
C ARG A 51 6.72 -1.26 -3.23
N CYS A 52 6.12 -2.29 -2.62
CA CYS A 52 6.03 -3.63 -3.21
C CYS A 52 5.29 -3.62 -4.56
N ILE A 53 4.15 -2.90 -4.65
CA ILE A 53 3.41 -2.78 -5.92
C ILE A 53 4.27 -2.11 -6.99
N ARG A 54 4.94 -1.00 -6.68
CA ARG A 54 5.84 -0.32 -7.63
C ARG A 54 6.93 -1.25 -8.15
N ALA A 55 7.56 -2.02 -7.27
CA ALA A 55 8.59 -2.99 -7.65
C ALA A 55 8.04 -4.09 -8.57
N LEU A 56 6.82 -4.58 -8.31
CA LEU A 56 6.15 -5.56 -9.17
C LEU A 56 5.78 -4.97 -10.53
N GLU A 57 5.25 -3.75 -10.58
CA GLU A 57 4.93 -3.04 -11.83
C GLU A 57 6.18 -2.87 -12.71
N ASP A 58 7.33 -2.55 -12.10
CA ASP A 58 8.61 -2.47 -12.80
C ASP A 58 9.09 -3.83 -13.30
N GLY A 59 8.95 -4.88 -12.49
CA GLY A 59 9.24 -6.26 -12.88
C GLY A 59 8.40 -6.73 -14.06
N ILE A 60 7.10 -6.48 -14.03
CA ILE A 60 6.15 -6.77 -15.10
C ILE A 60 6.55 -6.02 -16.38
N ARG A 61 6.81 -4.72 -16.30
CA ARG A 61 7.26 -3.90 -17.44
C ARG A 61 8.55 -4.44 -18.07
N ASN A 62 9.52 -4.82 -17.24
CA ASN A 62 10.78 -5.39 -17.73
C ASN A 62 10.55 -6.74 -18.46
N ILE A 63 9.72 -7.64 -17.90
CA ILE A 63 9.39 -8.91 -18.55
C ILE A 63 8.67 -8.68 -19.88
N GLN A 64 7.72 -7.75 -19.93
CA GLN A 64 7.02 -7.38 -21.17
C GLN A 64 7.99 -6.85 -22.23
N MET A 65 8.95 -6.00 -21.84
CA MET A 65 10.00 -5.52 -22.74
C MET A 65 10.85 -6.68 -23.28
N GLN A 66 11.27 -7.62 -22.43
CA GLN A 66 12.04 -8.79 -22.85
C GLN A 66 11.25 -9.69 -23.81
N ILE A 67 9.94 -9.86 -23.59
CA ILE A 67 9.05 -10.57 -24.53
C ILE A 67 9.06 -9.85 -25.88
N GLY A 68 8.90 -8.53 -25.90
CA GLY A 68 8.94 -7.73 -27.13
C GLY A 68 10.26 -7.88 -27.89
N GLN A 69 11.39 -7.86 -27.19
CA GLN A 69 12.71 -8.09 -27.78
C GLN A 69 12.86 -9.49 -28.37
N ALA A 70 12.43 -10.52 -27.63
CA ALA A 70 12.46 -11.90 -28.12
C ALA A 70 11.56 -12.09 -29.36
N GLN A 71 10.38 -11.46 -29.39
CA GLN A 71 9.50 -11.47 -30.56
C GLN A 71 10.15 -10.80 -31.78
N GLN A 72 10.84 -9.67 -31.59
CA GLN A 72 11.58 -9.02 -32.67
C GLN A 72 12.72 -9.90 -33.19
N ALA A 73 13.47 -10.56 -32.30
CA ALA A 73 14.53 -11.49 -32.68
C ALA A 73 13.99 -12.66 -33.50
N ALA A 74 12.86 -13.26 -33.09
CA ALA A 74 12.19 -14.31 -33.84
C ALA A 74 11.78 -13.85 -35.26
N ARG A 75 11.15 -12.67 -35.37
CA ARG A 75 10.77 -12.09 -36.68
C ARG A 75 11.98 -11.83 -37.57
N GLN A 76 13.08 -11.33 -37.02
CA GLN A 76 14.31 -11.12 -37.79
C GLN A 76 14.91 -12.42 -38.29
N ALA A 77 14.93 -13.47 -37.45
CA ALA A 77 15.40 -14.79 -37.83
C ALA A 77 14.53 -15.40 -38.95
N GLN A 78 13.21 -15.29 -38.85
CA GLN A 78 12.27 -15.71 -39.89
C GLN A 78 12.53 -15.00 -41.22
N MET A 79 12.69 -13.67 -41.19
CA MET A 79 12.97 -12.88 -42.40
C MET A 79 14.31 -13.27 -43.05
N ARG A 80 15.37 -13.49 -42.25
CA ARG A 80 16.66 -13.95 -42.77
C ARG A 80 16.57 -15.35 -43.37
N ALA A 81 15.87 -16.28 -42.70
CA ALA A 81 15.63 -17.61 -43.23
C ALA A 81 14.86 -17.56 -44.56
N ALA A 82 13.84 -16.70 -44.66
CA ALA A 82 13.08 -16.52 -45.89
C ALA A 82 13.93 -15.95 -47.03
N GLN A 83 14.78 -14.96 -46.75
CA GLN A 83 15.73 -14.42 -47.72
C GLN A 83 16.76 -15.46 -48.17
N ALA A 84 17.32 -16.23 -47.25
CA ALA A 84 18.27 -17.30 -47.55
C ALA A 84 17.61 -18.42 -48.38
N ASN A 85 16.35 -18.79 -48.07
CA ASN A 85 15.56 -19.73 -48.86
C ASN A 85 15.29 -19.21 -50.28
N ALA A 86 14.91 -17.94 -50.42
CA ALA A 86 14.67 -17.33 -51.73
C ALA A 86 15.96 -17.33 -52.58
N LYS A 87 17.11 -16.99 -51.97
CA LYS A 87 18.42 -17.10 -52.62
C LYS A 87 18.71 -18.52 -53.05
N LEU A 88 18.55 -19.49 -52.14
CA LEU A 88 18.79 -20.91 -52.40
C LEU A 88 17.94 -21.42 -53.58
N ALA A 89 16.69 -20.99 -53.68
CA ALA A 89 15.80 -21.36 -54.78
C ALA A 89 16.24 -20.74 -56.13
N SER A 90 16.88 -19.57 -56.10
CA SER A 90 17.40 -18.89 -57.29
C SER A 90 18.83 -19.33 -57.69
N THR A 91 19.56 -20.02 -56.81
CA THR A 91 20.93 -20.45 -57.08
C THR A 91 20.94 -21.64 -58.05
N PRO A 92 21.61 -21.54 -59.22
CA PRO A 92 21.68 -22.64 -60.17
C PRO A 92 22.48 -23.82 -59.60
N THR A 93 21.90 -25.01 -59.64
CA THR A 93 22.48 -26.25 -59.09
C THR A 93 23.46 -26.93 -60.05
N GLN A 94 23.38 -26.61 -61.34
CA GLN A 94 24.23 -27.16 -62.38
C GLN A 94 24.65 -26.09 -63.37
N LYS A 95 25.85 -26.24 -63.93
CA LYS A 95 26.34 -25.43 -65.04
C LYS A 95 26.80 -26.33 -66.17
N THR A 96 26.54 -25.91 -67.40
CA THR A 96 27.02 -26.59 -68.59
C THR A 96 28.47 -26.19 -68.85
N VAL A 97 29.35 -27.19 -68.88
CA VAL A 97 30.75 -27.03 -69.30
C VAL A 97 30.87 -27.57 -70.71
N TYR A 98 31.30 -26.70 -71.61
CA TYR A 98 31.52 -27.05 -73.00
C TYR A 98 32.91 -27.67 -73.16
N PRO A 99 33.06 -28.72 -73.98
CA PRO A 99 34.35 -29.33 -74.27
C PRO A 99 35.27 -28.34 -75.00
N SER A 100 36.58 -28.51 -74.84
CA SER A 100 37.57 -27.74 -75.61
C SER A 100 37.43 -28.00 -77.11
N LYS A 101 37.99 -27.13 -77.97
CA LYS A 101 37.94 -27.32 -79.43
C LYS A 101 38.50 -28.68 -79.89
N GLU A 102 39.54 -29.18 -79.23
CA GLU A 102 40.15 -30.49 -79.53
C GLU A 102 39.29 -31.65 -79.02
N GLU A 103 38.63 -31.50 -77.88
CA GLU A 103 37.71 -32.49 -77.33
C GLU A 103 36.42 -32.59 -78.16
N ALA A 104 35.91 -31.45 -78.64
CA ALA A 104 34.75 -31.38 -79.52
C ALA A 104 35.02 -32.06 -80.88
N ALA A 105 36.22 -31.90 -81.45
CA ALA A 105 36.63 -32.56 -82.68
C ALA A 105 36.67 -34.11 -82.57
N LYS A 106 36.79 -34.64 -81.34
CA LYS A 106 36.72 -36.08 -81.03
C LYS A 106 35.30 -36.56 -80.67
N GLY A 107 34.27 -35.72 -80.85
CA GLY A 107 32.87 -36.07 -80.58
C GLY A 107 32.43 -35.91 -79.12
N ALA A 108 33.22 -35.25 -78.25
CA ALA A 108 32.81 -34.99 -76.88
C ALA A 108 31.59 -34.05 -76.82
N ARG A 109 30.63 -34.36 -75.94
CA ARG A 109 29.43 -33.53 -75.70
C ARG A 109 29.61 -32.63 -74.47
N PRO A 110 28.89 -31.49 -74.39
CA PRO A 110 28.80 -30.67 -73.18
C PRO A 110 28.36 -31.50 -71.98
N LYS A 111 28.99 -31.27 -70.83
CA LYS A 111 28.67 -31.95 -69.58
C LYS A 111 28.03 -30.97 -68.61
N GLN A 112 27.00 -31.41 -67.89
CA GLN A 112 26.52 -30.68 -66.72
C GLN A 112 27.38 -31.05 -65.53
N VAL A 113 27.90 -30.05 -64.84
CA VAL A 113 28.65 -30.22 -63.58
C VAL A 113 27.96 -29.46 -62.45
N PRO A 114 28.14 -29.89 -61.19
CA PRO A 114 27.59 -29.17 -60.05
C PRO A 114 28.09 -27.72 -60.04
N ALA A 115 27.17 -26.77 -59.89
CA ALA A 115 27.47 -25.35 -59.74
C ALA A 115 27.19 -24.90 -58.30
N ASN A 116 28.00 -23.98 -57.78
CA ASN A 116 27.77 -23.25 -56.53
C ASN A 116 27.47 -24.13 -55.29
N VAL A 117 28.06 -25.33 -55.21
CA VAL A 117 27.82 -26.29 -54.11
C VAL A 117 28.14 -25.68 -52.74
N GLU A 118 29.22 -24.89 -52.64
CA GLU A 118 29.61 -24.20 -51.40
C GLU A 118 28.58 -23.15 -50.97
N GLU A 119 28.05 -22.37 -51.91
CA GLU A 119 27.03 -21.34 -51.64
C GLU A 119 25.72 -21.98 -51.17
N ILE A 120 25.29 -23.06 -51.85
CA ILE A 120 24.13 -23.87 -51.45
C ILE A 120 24.31 -24.44 -50.04
N GLY A 121 25.50 -24.96 -49.73
CA GLY A 121 25.83 -25.46 -48.39
C GLY A 121 25.77 -24.35 -47.33
N ARG A 122 26.33 -23.17 -47.64
CA ARG A 122 26.30 -22.00 -46.76
C ARG A 122 24.87 -21.52 -46.48
N LEU A 123 24.05 -21.39 -47.51
CA LEU A 123 22.64 -20.95 -47.38
C LEU A 123 21.83 -21.94 -46.54
N LYS A 124 22.01 -23.26 -46.75
CA LYS A 124 21.35 -24.28 -45.92
C LYS A 124 21.76 -24.18 -44.44
N SER A 125 23.04 -23.94 -44.18
CA SER A 125 23.55 -23.71 -42.82
C SER A 125 22.94 -22.46 -42.20
N GLU A 126 22.87 -21.35 -42.95
CA GLU A 126 22.25 -20.10 -42.52
C GLU A 126 20.77 -20.27 -42.16
N ILE A 127 20.00 -20.99 -42.99
CA ILE A 127 18.59 -21.31 -42.72
C ILE A 127 18.46 -22.14 -41.43
N ALA A 128 19.31 -23.14 -41.23
CA ALA A 128 19.30 -23.97 -40.03
C ALA A 128 19.62 -23.15 -38.77
N GLN A 129 20.59 -22.25 -38.83
CA GLN A 129 20.91 -21.32 -37.74
C GLN A 129 19.75 -20.37 -37.43
N CYS A 130 19.10 -19.81 -38.44
CA CYS A 130 17.94 -18.93 -38.24
C CYS A 130 16.79 -19.68 -37.56
N LYS A 131 16.46 -20.91 -38.00
CA LYS A 131 15.43 -21.74 -37.34
C LYS A 131 15.77 -22.05 -35.88
N ALA A 132 17.04 -22.31 -35.57
CA ALA A 132 17.48 -22.52 -34.20
C ALA A 132 17.34 -21.24 -33.34
N GLN A 133 17.63 -20.06 -33.91
CA GLN A 133 17.43 -18.77 -33.23
C GLN A 133 15.95 -18.49 -32.96
N GLU A 134 15.08 -18.74 -33.94
CA GLU A 134 13.63 -18.61 -33.82
C GLU A 134 13.10 -19.50 -32.69
N ALA A 135 13.44 -20.80 -32.68
CA ALA A 135 13.01 -21.73 -31.63
C ALA A 135 13.47 -21.30 -30.23
N ARG A 136 14.69 -20.79 -30.09
CA ARG A 136 15.20 -20.26 -28.80
C ARG A 136 14.42 -19.03 -28.35
N ALA A 137 14.11 -18.13 -29.27
CA ALA A 137 13.33 -16.92 -28.97
C ALA A 137 11.89 -17.28 -28.55
N GLU A 138 11.25 -18.23 -29.24
CA GLU A 138 9.93 -18.74 -28.87
C GLU A 138 9.90 -19.40 -27.50
N GLN A 139 10.91 -20.23 -27.19
CA GLN A 139 11.05 -20.83 -25.87
C GLN A 139 11.20 -19.75 -24.80
N ARG A 140 12.04 -18.73 -25.06
CA ARG A 140 12.23 -17.62 -24.13
C ARG A 140 10.93 -16.83 -23.90
N ILE A 141 10.12 -16.62 -24.92
CA ILE A 141 8.81 -15.97 -24.79
C ILE A 141 7.91 -16.78 -23.87
N LYS A 142 7.83 -18.11 -24.05
CA LYS A 142 7.02 -19.00 -23.20
C LYS A 142 7.46 -18.94 -21.74
N GLU A 143 8.76 -18.99 -21.47
CA GLU A 143 9.32 -18.88 -20.12
C GLU A 143 8.97 -17.53 -19.47
N LEU A 144 9.08 -16.43 -20.23
CA LEU A 144 8.76 -15.10 -19.72
C LEU A 144 7.26 -14.93 -19.47
N GLN A 145 6.41 -15.46 -20.34
CA GLN A 145 4.95 -15.48 -20.13
C GLN A 145 4.56 -16.29 -18.89
N ALA A 146 5.21 -17.43 -18.65
CA ALA A 146 4.99 -18.24 -17.44
C ALA A 146 5.39 -17.49 -16.16
N LYS A 147 6.38 -16.60 -16.22
CA LYS A 147 6.75 -15.71 -15.10
C LYS A 147 5.81 -14.52 -14.94
N LEU A 148 5.24 -14.02 -16.04
CA LEU A 148 4.37 -12.85 -16.04
C LEU A 148 3.03 -13.11 -15.35
N ALA A 149 2.41 -14.26 -15.62
CA ALA A 149 1.10 -14.62 -15.08
C ALA A 149 1.01 -14.61 -13.53
N PRO A 150 1.93 -15.24 -12.77
CA PRO A 150 1.88 -15.17 -11.31
C PRO A 150 2.14 -13.76 -10.78
N LEU A 151 3.05 -13.00 -11.38
CA LEU A 151 3.32 -11.62 -10.97
C LEU A 151 2.11 -10.70 -11.14
N GLN A 152 1.32 -10.89 -12.21
CA GLN A 152 0.07 -10.16 -12.39
C GLN A 152 -0.95 -10.49 -11.31
N LYS A 153 -1.07 -11.77 -10.94
CA LYS A 153 -1.95 -12.21 -9.84
C LYS A 153 -1.51 -11.64 -8.49
N ASP A 154 -0.21 -11.62 -8.22
CA ASP A 154 0.35 -11.06 -6.98
C ASP A 154 0.09 -9.54 -6.92
N MET A 155 0.23 -8.84 -8.05
CA MET A 155 -0.09 -7.42 -8.17
C MET A 155 -1.57 -7.14 -7.89
N ASP A 156 -2.49 -7.90 -8.46
CA ASP A 156 -3.93 -7.75 -8.21
C ASP A 156 -4.27 -7.99 -6.73
N THR A 157 -3.62 -8.99 -6.12
CA THR A 157 -3.78 -9.31 -4.69
C THR A 157 -3.31 -8.15 -3.82
N LEU A 158 -2.13 -7.61 -4.08
CA LEU A 158 -1.59 -6.46 -3.34
C LEU A 158 -2.42 -5.19 -3.54
N ARG A 159 -2.96 -4.95 -4.75
CA ARG A 159 -3.87 -3.83 -5.02
C ARG A 159 -5.09 -3.89 -4.10
N SER A 160 -5.73 -5.05 -4.03
CA SER A 160 -6.86 -5.26 -3.13
C SER A 160 -6.49 -5.14 -1.65
N GLY A 161 -5.25 -5.49 -1.29
CA GLY A 161 -4.71 -5.29 0.05
C GLY A 161 -4.57 -3.82 0.41
N ILE A 162 -4.03 -3.00 -0.50
CA ILE A 162 -3.92 -1.55 -0.33
C ILE A 162 -5.30 -0.92 -0.16
N ASP A 163 -6.27 -1.24 -1.02
CA ASP A 163 -7.62 -0.66 -0.94
C ASP A 163 -8.26 -0.92 0.44
N ARG A 164 -8.02 -2.10 1.03
CA ARG A 164 -8.48 -2.42 2.39
C ARG A 164 -7.75 -1.61 3.46
N VAL A 165 -6.43 -1.50 3.36
CA VAL A 165 -5.62 -0.74 4.32
C VAL A 165 -5.98 0.75 4.27
N GLU A 166 -6.22 1.32 3.08
CA GLU A 166 -6.75 2.68 2.93
C GLU A 166 -8.10 2.84 3.62
N GLY A 167 -9.01 1.88 3.46
CA GLY A 167 -10.29 1.86 4.17
C GLY A 167 -10.14 1.86 5.69
N TYR A 168 -9.24 1.04 6.23
CA TYR A 168 -8.95 1.01 7.67
C TYR A 168 -8.32 2.32 8.14
N LEU A 169 -7.38 2.88 7.38
CA LEU A 169 -6.73 4.14 7.71
C LEU A 169 -7.73 5.30 7.75
N ASN A 170 -8.66 5.36 6.80
CA ASN A 170 -9.71 6.38 6.79
C ASN A 170 -10.64 6.25 8.01
N THR A 171 -11.04 5.03 8.35
CA THR A 171 -11.85 4.75 9.53
C THR A 171 -11.12 5.17 10.82
N ALA A 172 -9.82 4.88 10.91
CA ALA A 172 -9.01 5.27 12.06
C ALA A 172 -8.87 6.79 12.19
N LYS A 173 -8.66 7.51 11.08
CA LYS A 173 -8.65 8.98 11.05
C LYS A 173 -9.98 9.59 11.48
N GLU A 174 -11.10 9.01 11.05
CA GLU A 174 -12.42 9.45 11.51
C GLU A 174 -12.62 9.24 13.02
N ALA A 175 -12.15 8.11 13.55
CA ALA A 175 -12.19 7.84 14.99
C ALA A 175 -11.32 8.84 15.79
N ASP A 176 -10.12 9.16 15.29
CA ASP A 176 -9.22 10.15 15.88
C ASP A 176 -9.88 11.54 15.99
N MET A 177 -10.51 12.01 14.89
CA MET A 177 -11.24 13.28 14.89
C MET A 177 -12.42 13.30 15.87
N ARG A 178 -13.15 12.18 16.00
CA ARG A 178 -14.26 12.06 16.96
C ARG A 178 -13.75 12.09 18.39
N LEU A 179 -12.66 11.38 18.70
CA LEU A 179 -12.03 11.38 20.02
C LEU A 179 -11.49 12.77 20.38
N GLU A 180 -10.85 13.47 19.45
CA GLU A 180 -10.38 14.84 19.68
C GLU A 180 -11.55 15.79 20.00
N THR A 181 -12.66 15.66 19.28
CA THR A 181 -13.87 16.46 19.53
C THR A 181 -14.44 16.18 20.92
N ALA A 182 -14.61 14.90 21.28
CA ALA A 182 -15.10 14.49 22.60
C ALA A 182 -14.17 14.95 23.73
N TYR A 183 -12.85 14.88 23.52
CA TYR A 183 -11.86 15.36 24.48
C TYR A 183 -12.01 16.86 24.73
N ARG A 184 -12.12 17.68 23.68
CA ARG A 184 -12.30 19.14 23.80
C ARG A 184 -13.62 19.49 24.51
N GLU A 185 -14.69 18.74 24.25
CA GLU A 185 -15.97 18.94 24.92
C GLU A 185 -15.88 18.59 26.42
N ALA A 186 -15.24 17.48 26.77
CA ALA A 186 -15.01 17.10 28.15
C ALA A 186 -14.13 18.13 28.89
N GLU A 187 -13.04 18.59 28.25
CA GLU A 187 -12.16 19.64 28.77
C GLU A 187 -12.93 20.95 29.03
N TYR A 188 -13.80 21.36 28.09
CA TYR A 188 -14.66 22.52 28.27
C TYR A 188 -15.58 22.37 29.48
N ARG A 189 -16.26 21.23 29.61
CA ARG A 189 -17.15 20.95 30.76
C ARG A 189 -16.40 20.92 32.09
N CYS A 190 -15.20 20.34 32.14
CA CYS A 190 -14.35 20.40 33.32
C CYS A 190 -14.00 21.85 33.69
N ASN A 191 -13.64 22.67 32.69
CA ASN A 191 -13.34 24.09 32.90
C ASN A 191 -14.54 24.91 33.39
N GLU A 192 -15.78 24.52 33.08
CA GLU A 192 -16.99 25.13 33.67
C GLU A 192 -17.17 24.79 35.15
N VAL A 193 -16.83 23.57 35.56
CA VAL A 193 -17.08 23.08 36.93
C VAL A 193 -15.93 23.44 37.90
N ILE A 194 -14.69 23.57 37.41
CA ILE A 194 -13.52 23.93 38.23
C ILE A 194 -13.72 25.22 39.08
N PRO A 195 -14.26 26.33 38.54
CA PRO A 195 -14.53 27.53 39.33
C PRO A 195 -15.50 27.29 40.49
N ASP A 196 -16.54 26.50 40.26
CA ASP A 196 -17.54 26.16 41.28
C ASP A 196 -16.91 25.30 42.39
N ILE A 197 -16.07 24.32 42.03
CA ILE A 197 -15.29 23.53 43.00
C ILE A 197 -14.41 24.45 43.86
N LYS A 198 -13.65 25.36 43.24
CA LYS A 198 -12.79 26.30 43.97
C LYS A 198 -13.60 27.13 44.97
N LYS A 199 -14.77 27.62 44.55
CA LYS A 199 -15.66 28.41 45.39
C LYS A 199 -16.21 27.59 46.56
N ILE A 200 -16.55 26.32 46.36
CA ILE A 200 -16.97 25.41 47.43
C ILE A 200 -15.82 25.18 48.42
N SER A 201 -14.60 24.92 47.94
CA SER A 201 -13.43 24.74 48.80
C SER A 201 -13.15 25.99 49.66
N GLU A 202 -13.22 27.19 49.08
CA GLU A 202 -13.09 28.46 49.81
C GLU A 202 -14.18 28.62 50.88
N LEU A 203 -15.42 28.18 50.61
CA LEU A 203 -16.52 28.23 51.57
C LEU A 203 -16.31 27.23 52.72
N MET A 204 -15.79 26.04 52.42
CA MET A 204 -15.45 25.03 53.42
C MET A 204 -14.34 25.50 54.35
N GLU A 205 -13.23 26.05 53.81
CA GLU A 205 -12.14 26.61 54.63
C GLU A 205 -12.66 27.70 55.58
N ARG A 206 -13.52 28.61 55.11
CA ARG A 206 -14.14 29.64 55.96
C ARG A 206 -15.05 29.06 57.04
N TYR A 207 -15.73 27.95 56.76
CA TYR A 207 -16.58 27.27 57.73
C TYR A 207 -15.72 26.62 58.84
N ASP A 208 -14.65 25.93 58.47
CA ASP A 208 -13.72 25.33 59.42
C ASP A 208 -13.03 26.41 60.29
N GLU A 209 -12.65 27.55 59.71
CA GLU A 209 -12.14 28.70 60.45
C GLU A 209 -13.17 29.30 61.44
N ALA A 210 -14.46 29.25 61.11
CA ALA A 210 -15.53 29.73 61.97
C ALA A 210 -15.85 28.75 63.12
N GLU A 211 -15.64 27.45 62.91
CA GLU A 211 -15.85 26.38 63.91
C GLU A 211 -14.65 26.26 64.89
N VAL A 212 -13.43 26.61 64.45
CA VAL A 212 -12.20 26.57 65.28
C VAL A 212 -12.03 27.80 66.18
N ARG A 213 -12.74 28.91 65.95
CA ARG A 213 -12.72 30.03 66.91
C ARG A 213 -13.48 29.62 68.18
N PRO A 214 -12.84 29.57 69.37
CA PRO A 214 -13.60 29.50 70.59
C PRO A 214 -14.45 30.76 70.64
N VAL A 215 -15.75 30.62 70.86
CA VAL A 215 -16.63 31.73 71.21
C VAL A 215 -16.16 32.25 72.58
N GLY A 216 -15.14 33.08 72.55
CA GLY A 216 -14.71 33.91 73.66
C GLY A 216 -15.79 34.95 73.89
N GLY A 217 -16.75 34.62 74.76
CA GLY A 217 -17.63 35.53 75.46
C GLY A 217 -18.31 36.59 74.61
N ARG A 218 -19.46 36.26 74.02
CA ARG A 218 -20.59 37.19 73.95
C ARG A 218 -21.89 36.44 73.65
N THR A 219 -22.91 36.83 74.40
CA THR A 219 -24.26 36.29 74.50
C THR A 219 -24.94 36.03 73.15
N VAL A 220 -25.53 34.84 73.03
CA VAL A 220 -26.47 34.45 71.97
C VAL A 220 -27.67 35.41 71.98
N PRO A 221 -28.03 36.09 70.88
CA PRO A 221 -29.29 36.81 70.82
C PRO A 221 -30.43 35.78 70.73
N HIS A 222 -31.29 35.75 71.75
CA HIS A 222 -32.58 35.09 71.71
C HIS A 222 -33.39 35.62 70.50
N ILE A 223 -33.55 34.82 69.46
CA ILE A 223 -34.57 35.06 68.44
C ILE A 223 -35.91 34.78 69.11
N ARG A 224 -36.59 35.85 69.53
CA ARG A 224 -38.00 35.81 69.93
C ARG A 224 -38.82 35.22 68.78
N GLN A 225 -39.33 34.01 68.96
CA GLN A 225 -40.49 33.55 68.22
C GLN A 225 -41.63 34.54 68.49
N LYS A 226 -42.05 35.27 67.47
CA LYS A 226 -43.36 35.91 67.47
C LYS A 226 -44.37 34.81 67.17
N GLU A 227 -44.98 34.27 68.21
CA GLU A 227 -46.31 33.70 68.11
C GLU A 227 -47.31 34.84 67.86
N GLY A 228 -48.22 34.65 66.92
CA GLY A 228 -49.28 35.61 66.64
C GLY A 228 -50.14 35.16 65.47
N TRP A 229 -51.33 34.68 65.84
CA TRP A 229 -52.52 34.55 64.99
C TRP A 229 -52.91 35.89 64.36
#